data_AF-A0A382WDB2-F1
#
_entry.id   AF-A0A382WDB2-F1
#
_cell.length_a   1.000
_cell.length_b   1.000
_cell.length_c   1.000
_cell.angle_alpha   90.00
_cell.angle_beta   90.00
_cell.angle_gamma   90.00
#
_symmetry.space_group_name_H-M   'P 1'
#
loop_
_entity.id
_entity.type
_entity.pdbx_description
1 polymer ?
#
loop_
_entity_poly.entity_id
_entity_poly.type
_entity_poly.pdbx_seq_one_letter_code
_entity_poly.pdbx_strand_id
1 'polypeptide(L)' 'MAVYIKDEQVECAIDHEKIESQITNILMSLKCDKKELSILFTDDKLIRELNKQYRGQDQ' A
#
# COMPACT_ATOMS: atom_id res chain seq x y z
N MET A 1 -12.23 -5.98 -9.20
CA MET A 1 -11.30 -5.37 -8.24
C MET A 1 -9.88 -5.72 -8.65
N ALA A 2 -9.05 -4.73 -8.92
CA ALA A 2 -7.63 -4.94 -9.20
C ALA A 2 -6.85 -4.31 -8.04
N VAL A 3 -6.20 -5.15 -7.24
CA VAL A 3 -5.23 -4.71 -6.23
C VAL A 3 -3.87 -4.86 -6.86
N TYR A 4 -3.16 -3.76 -7.05
CA TYR A 4 -1.79 -3.76 -7.56
C TYR A 4 -0.83 -3.53 -6.40
N ILE A 5 0.05 -4.49 -6.15
CA ILE A 5 1.08 -4.39 -5.14
C ILE A 5 2.41 -4.14 -5.83
N LYS A 6 3.07 -3.05 -5.45
CA LYS A 6 4.47 -2.79 -5.73
C LYS A 6 5.22 -2.88 -4.41
N ASP A 7 6.17 -3.81 -4.33
CA ASP A 7 7.00 -3.98 -3.15
C ASP A 7 8.41 -3.45 -3.41
N GLU A 8 8.74 -2.34 -2.75
CA GLU A 8 10.09 -1.76 -2.68
C GLU A 8 10.65 -1.84 -1.25
N GLN A 9 10.02 -2.62 -0.36
CA GLN A 9 10.54 -2.86 0.97
C GLN A 9 11.80 -3.72 0.91
N VAL A 10 12.83 -3.29 1.63
CA VAL A 10 14.12 -3.99 1.70
C VAL A 10 14.44 -4.51 3.09
N GLU A 11 13.73 -4.04 4.12
CA GLU A 11 14.04 -4.36 5.52
C GLU A 11 13.36 -5.65 6.01
N CYS A 12 12.24 -6.04 5.40
CA CYS A 12 11.51 -7.23 5.79
C CYS A 12 10.76 -7.88 4.61
N ALA A 13 10.54 -9.19 4.73
CA ALA A 13 9.69 -9.91 3.79
C ALA A 13 8.22 -9.65 4.09
N ILE A 14 7.43 -9.40 3.05
CA ILE A 14 6.00 -9.11 3.14
C ILE A 14 5.22 -10.25 2.49
N ASP A 15 4.20 -10.74 3.21
CA ASP A 15 3.25 -11.72 2.70
C ASP A 15 2.18 -11.01 1.85
N HIS A 16 2.45 -10.90 0.55
CA HIS A 16 1.56 -10.17 -0.39
C HIS A 16 0.19 -10.83 -0.52
N GLU A 17 0.12 -12.16 -0.55
CA GLU A 17 -1.14 -12.90 -0.69
C GLU A 17 -2.07 -12.64 0.49
N LYS A 18 -1.51 -12.67 1.71
CA LYS A 18 -2.29 -12.40 2.92
C LYS A 18 -2.79 -10.97 2.95
N ILE A 19 -1.96 -10.00 2.56
CA ILE A 19 -2.35 -8.60 2.53
C ILE A 19 -3.42 -8.35 1.46
N GLU A 20 -3.22 -8.87 0.24
CA GLU A 20 -4.19 -8.76 -0.85
C GLU A 20 -5.57 -9.32 -0.45
N SER A 21 -5.58 -10.49 0.21
CA SER A 21 -6.81 -11.10 0.74
C SER A 21 -7.51 -10.21 1.77
N GLN A 22 -6.76 -9.63 2.73
CA GLN A 22 -7.33 -8.74 3.74
C GLN A 22 -7.91 -7.45 3.12
N ILE A 23 -7.19 -6.82 2.21
CA ILE A 23 -7.63 -5.60 1.52
C ILE A 23 -8.87 -5.88 0.68
N THR A 24 -8.87 -7.00 -0.05
CA THR A 24 -10.01 -7.43 -0.85
C THR A 24 -11.26 -7.56 0.02
N ASN A 25 -11.14 -8.18 1.19
CA ASN A 25 -12.25 -8.30 2.14
C ASN A 25 -12.74 -6.93 2.64
N ILE A 26 -11.83 -6.01 2.96
CA ILE A 26 -12.18 -4.63 3.37
C ILE A 26 -12.92 -3.91 2.24
N LEU A 27 -12.38 -3.92 1.01
CA LEU A 27 -13.00 -3.24 -0.13
C LEU A 27 -14.37 -3.83 -0.48
N MET A 28 -14.56 -5.14 -0.37
CA MET A 28 -15.87 -5.78 -0.54
C MET A 28 -16.86 -5.29 0.52
N SER A 29 -16.45 -5.23 1.79
CA SER A 29 -17.31 -4.75 2.89
C SER A 29 -17.74 -3.29 2.70
N LEU A 30 -16.89 -2.48 2.08
CA LEU A 30 -17.14 -1.07 1.77
C LEU A 30 -17.90 -0.86 0.46
N LYS A 31 -18.28 -1.94 -0.26
CA LYS A 31 -18.91 -1.90 -1.60
C LYS A 31 -18.05 -1.15 -2.63
N CYS A 32 -16.73 -1.34 -2.56
CA CYS A 32 -15.74 -0.76 -3.48
C CYS A 32 -15.18 -1.79 -4.48
N ASP A 33 -15.90 -2.89 -4.72
CA ASP A 33 -15.53 -4.04 -5.55
C ASP A 33 -15.18 -3.72 -7.02
N LYS A 34 -15.62 -2.54 -7.50
CA LYS A 34 -15.36 -2.04 -8.87
C LYS A 34 -14.21 -1.04 -8.96
N LYS A 35 -13.47 -0.80 -7.88
CA LYS A 35 -12.35 0.14 -7.87
C LYS A 35 -11.01 -0.60 -8.01
N GLU A 36 -10.04 0.13 -8.55
CA GLU A 36 -8.64 -0.25 -8.53
C GLU A 36 -7.98 0.37 -7.30
N LEU A 37 -7.08 -0.38 -6.67
CA LEU A 37 -6.27 0.08 -5.55
C LEU A 37 -4.80 -0.30 -5.80
N SER A 38 -3.93 0.69 -5.81
CA SER A 38 -2.49 0.48 -5.92
C SER A 38 -1.81 0.74 -4.58
N ILE A 39 -0.95 -0.18 -4.16
CA ILE A 39 -0.28 -0.19 -2.86
C ILE A 39 1.22 -0.28 -3.09
N LEU A 40 1.94 0.64 -2.46
CA LEU A 40 3.40 0.66 -2.42
C LEU A 40 3.85 0.26 -1.02
N PHE A 41 4.60 -0.84 -0.90
CA PHE A 41 5.41 -1.11 0.28
C PHE A 41 6.77 -0.46 0.11
N THR A 42 7.24 0.22 1.13
CA THR A 42 8.46 1.00 1.06
C THR A 42 9.11 1.18 2.42
N ASP A 43 10.37 1.61 2.42
CA ASP A 43 11.18 1.84 3.62
C ASP A 43 10.95 3.23 4.24
N ASP A 44 11.54 3.44 5.42
CA ASP A 44 11.45 4.70 6.17
C ASP A 44 12.03 5.88 5.39
N LYS A 45 13.00 5.64 4.52
CA LYS A 45 13.64 6.70 3.74
C LYS A 45 12.68 7.22 2.67
N LEU A 46 12.10 6.34 1.85
CA LEU A 46 11.22 6.75 0.77
C LEU A 46 9.89 7.29 1.32
N ILE A 47 9.33 6.74 2.41
CA ILE A 47 8.12 7.31 2.99
C ILE A 47 8.36 8.72 3.55
N ARG A 48 9.54 9.00 4.12
CA ARG A 48 9.93 10.36 4.55
C ARG A 48 10.05 11.31 3.37
N GLU A 49 10.65 10.86 2.26
CA GLU A 49 10.73 11.65 1.01
C GLU A 49 9.31 11.98 0.49
N LEU A 50 8.40 11.01 0.49
CA LEU A 50 7.00 11.19 0.09
C LEU A 50 6.25 12.14 1.04
N ASN A 51 6.42 12.01 2.35
CA ASN A 51 5.80 12.91 3.33
C ASN A 51 6.29 14.35 3.14
N LYS A 52 7.59 14.54 2.88
CA LYS A 52 8.13 15.88 2.63
C LYS A 52 7.56 16.48 1.35
N GLN A 53 7.48 15.68 0.29
CA GLN A 53 6.99 16.12 -1.02
C GLN A 53 5.49 16.44 -1.02
N TYR A 54 4.67 15.55 -0.45
CA TYR A 54 3.21 15.60 -0.61
C TYR A 54 2.48 16.15 0.62
N ARG A 55 3.11 16.13 1.80
CA ARG A 55 2.52 16.62 3.06
C ARG A 55 3.30 17.78 3.68
N GLY A 56 4.46 18.13 3.16
CA GLY A 56 5.34 19.15 3.75
C GLY A 56 5.90 18.74 5.13
N GLN A 57 5.85 17.44 5.45
CA GLN A 57 6.30 16.89 6.73
C GLN A 57 7.60 16.12 6.53
N ASP A 58 8.65 16.47 7.25
CA ASP A 58 9.95 15.78 7.19
C ASP A 58 10.08 14.71 8.29
N GLN A 59 9.01 13.93 8.47
CA GLN A 59 8.89 12.84 9.44
C GLN A 59 8.44 11.58 8.73
#